data_AF-A0A436BNS7-F1
#
_entry.id   AF-A0A436BNS7-F1
#
_cell.length_a   1.000
_cell.length_b   1.000
_cell.length_c   1.000
_cell.angle_alpha   90.00
_cell.angle_beta   90.00
_cell.angle_gamma   90.00
#
_symmetry.space_group_name_H-M   'P 1'
#
loop_
_entity.id
_entity.type
_entity.pdbx_description
1 polymer ?
#
loop_
_entity_poly.entity_id
_entity_poly.type
_entity_poly.pdbx_seq_one_letter_code
_entity_poly.pdbx_strand_id
1 'polypeptide(L)'
;NYFYPDLPQGYQISQFKQPIVGEGTVIVSVGPDRQGEFEDIEVGIERLHLEQDAGKSMHDQHVTMSYVDLNRSGVALMEIVSKPDMRSADEAKAYVTKLRTIVRYLGTCDGNMDEGSMRADVNVSVRKPGGEFGTRCEIKNVNSIRFIGQAIDYEARRQIAILEDGGKIDQETRLFDAAKGETRSMRSKEEAHDYRYFPDPDLLPLEFDQAYVDALAKELPELPDDKKARLIASLGLSAYDASILVSEKPIADYFEKVAAGRDGKLAANWVINDLLGQLNKAGKDIENAPVSPEQLGAVIDLIK
;
A
#
# COMPACT_ATOMS: atom_id res chain seq x y z
N ASN A 1 13.19 19.29 -10.67
CA ASN A 1 14.64 19.58 -10.82
C ASN A 1 15.33 19.58 -9.46
N TYR A 2 16.24 18.64 -9.20
CA TYR A 2 17.10 18.63 -8.01
C TYR A 2 18.39 17.87 -8.32
N PHE A 3 19.47 18.19 -7.63
CA PHE A 3 20.77 17.57 -7.86
C PHE A 3 21.04 16.50 -6.81
N TYR A 4 21.18 15.26 -7.25
CA TYR A 4 21.62 14.16 -6.39
C TYR A 4 22.36 13.10 -7.23
N PRO A 5 23.39 12.41 -6.70
CA PRO A 5 24.22 11.50 -7.51
C PRO A 5 23.49 10.34 -8.19
N ASP A 6 22.38 9.89 -7.63
CA ASP A 6 21.55 8.82 -8.20
C ASP A 6 20.51 9.29 -9.22
N LEU A 7 20.50 10.59 -9.57
CA LEU A 7 19.62 11.15 -10.59
C LEU A 7 20.44 11.73 -11.76
N PRO A 8 20.76 10.93 -12.79
CA PRO A 8 21.68 11.33 -13.85
C PRO A 8 21.28 12.58 -14.63
N GLN A 9 19.98 12.81 -14.78
CA GLN A 9 19.43 13.93 -15.56
C GLN A 9 19.44 15.26 -14.79
N GLY A 10 19.61 15.24 -13.46
CA GLY A 10 19.43 16.44 -12.62
C GLY A 10 17.97 16.92 -12.49
N TYR A 11 17.04 16.14 -13.04
CA TYR A 11 15.60 16.28 -12.87
C TYR A 11 14.96 14.90 -13.01
N GLN A 12 13.74 14.78 -12.48
CA GLN A 12 12.94 13.56 -12.52
C GLN A 12 11.72 13.87 -13.38
N ILE A 13 11.44 13.02 -14.37
CA ILE A 13 10.21 13.12 -15.15
C ILE A 13 9.08 12.60 -14.27
N SER A 14 8.11 13.47 -13.97
CA SER A 14 6.90 13.18 -13.22
C SER A 14 5.75 14.07 -13.70
N GLN A 15 4.55 13.91 -13.14
CA GLN A 15 3.41 14.79 -13.45
C GLN A 15 3.07 15.65 -12.23
N PHE A 16 2.75 16.92 -12.48
CA PHE A 16 2.46 17.88 -11.40
C PHE A 16 1.02 18.37 -11.42
N LYS A 17 0.70 19.31 -12.32
CA LYS A 17 -0.63 19.96 -12.39
C LYS A 17 -1.71 19.11 -13.08
N GLN A 18 -1.29 18.18 -13.94
CA GLN A 18 -2.15 17.34 -14.76
C GLN A 18 -1.72 15.89 -14.57
N PRO A 19 -2.05 15.27 -13.42
CA PRO A 19 -1.78 13.85 -13.20
C PRO A 19 -2.61 12.98 -14.17
N ILE A 20 -2.14 11.77 -14.46
CA ILE A 20 -2.83 10.83 -15.35
C ILE A 20 -4.21 10.44 -14.83
N VAL A 21 -4.38 10.35 -13.51
CA VAL A 21 -5.64 10.06 -12.83
C VAL A 21 -5.88 11.11 -11.74
N GLY A 22 -7.09 11.67 -11.72
CA GLY A 22 -7.53 12.66 -10.74
C GLY A 22 -8.06 12.03 -9.45
N GLU A 23 -9.06 12.68 -8.87
CA GLU A 23 -9.64 12.25 -7.59
C GLU A 23 -10.38 10.92 -7.68
N GLY A 24 -10.30 10.13 -6.61
CA GLY A 24 -10.98 8.85 -6.45
C GLY A 24 -11.18 8.50 -4.98
N THR A 25 -11.61 7.28 -4.69
CA THR A 25 -11.81 6.79 -3.33
C THR A 25 -11.44 5.32 -3.20
N VAL A 26 -11.06 4.91 -1.99
CA VAL A 26 -10.81 3.51 -1.63
C VAL A 26 -11.58 3.22 -0.34
N ILE A 27 -12.41 2.19 -0.37
CA ILE A 27 -13.08 1.66 0.83
C ILE A 27 -12.10 0.75 1.57
N VAL A 28 -11.93 0.99 2.86
CA VAL A 28 -10.99 0.28 3.72
C VAL A 28 -11.74 -0.28 4.91
N SER A 29 -11.75 -1.61 5.04
CA SER A 29 -12.24 -2.29 6.24
C SER A 29 -11.17 -2.30 7.32
N VAL A 30 -11.46 -1.72 8.47
CA VAL A 30 -10.59 -1.65 9.66
C VAL A 30 -11.14 -2.58 10.73
N GLY A 31 -10.29 -3.43 11.30
CA GLY A 31 -10.68 -4.38 12.35
C GLY A 31 -10.13 -5.80 12.14
N PRO A 32 -10.65 -6.79 12.88
CA PRO A 32 -11.80 -6.68 13.78
C PRO A 32 -11.47 -5.91 15.08
N ASP A 33 -12.44 -5.19 15.64
CA ASP A 33 -12.35 -4.58 16.96
C ASP A 33 -12.43 -5.64 18.09
N ARG A 34 -12.51 -5.21 19.36
CA ARG A 34 -12.60 -6.13 20.51
C ARG A 34 -13.90 -6.94 20.54
N GLN A 35 -14.91 -6.52 19.79
CA GLN A 35 -16.21 -7.16 19.66
C GLN A 35 -16.26 -8.08 18.43
N GLY A 36 -15.23 -8.06 17.58
CA GLY A 36 -15.16 -8.86 16.36
C GLY A 36 -15.68 -8.14 15.12
N GLU A 37 -16.01 -6.84 15.24
CA GLU A 37 -16.66 -6.07 14.18
C GLU A 37 -15.64 -5.32 13.32
N PHE A 38 -15.97 -5.15 12.05
CA PHE A 38 -15.18 -4.34 11.11
C PHE A 38 -15.90 -3.02 10.84
N GLU A 39 -15.13 -1.94 10.77
CA GLU A 39 -15.59 -0.63 10.35
C GLU A 39 -15.06 -0.33 8.95
N ASP A 40 -15.96 -0.05 8.01
CA ASP A 40 -15.57 0.42 6.68
C ASP A 40 -15.44 1.94 6.72
N ILE A 41 -14.26 2.44 6.33
CA ILE A 41 -14.00 3.86 6.12
C ILE A 41 -13.73 4.12 4.64
N GLU A 42 -14.03 5.33 4.19
CA GLU A 42 -13.67 5.81 2.86
C GLU A 42 -12.44 6.70 2.96
N VAL A 43 -11.42 6.39 2.17
CA VAL A 43 -10.20 7.21 2.05
C VAL A 43 -10.15 7.79 0.64
N GLY A 44 -10.11 9.11 0.53
CA GLY A 44 -9.96 9.78 -0.75
C GLY A 44 -8.58 9.57 -1.36
N ILE A 45 -8.54 9.41 -2.67
CA ILE A 45 -7.36 9.56 -3.52
C ILE A 45 -7.38 10.98 -4.08
N GLU A 46 -6.33 11.74 -3.85
CA GLU A 46 -6.17 13.09 -4.42
C GLU A 46 -5.75 12.99 -5.89
N ARG A 47 -4.78 12.11 -6.18
CA ARG A 47 -4.25 11.89 -7.51
C ARG A 47 -3.48 10.58 -7.59
N LEU A 48 -3.32 10.09 -8.82
CA LEU A 48 -2.30 9.11 -9.18
C LEU A 48 -1.55 9.66 -10.38
N HIS A 49 -0.22 9.77 -10.27
CA HIS A 49 0.64 10.18 -11.37
C HIS A 49 1.76 9.19 -11.68
N LEU A 50 2.25 9.27 -12.91
CA LEU A 50 3.44 8.54 -13.33
C LEU A 50 4.69 9.35 -13.01
N GLU A 51 5.74 8.64 -12.59
CA GLU A 51 7.07 9.22 -12.44
C GLU A 51 8.17 8.18 -12.74
N GLN A 52 9.40 8.66 -12.90
CA GLN A 52 10.58 7.83 -13.04
C GLN A 52 11.29 7.65 -11.70
N ASP A 53 11.77 6.46 -11.41
CA ASP A 53 12.61 6.23 -10.23
C ASP A 53 14.03 6.78 -10.41
N ALA A 54 14.66 7.09 -9.28
CA ALA A 54 16.08 7.37 -9.21
C ALA A 54 16.89 6.08 -9.09
N GLY A 55 18.22 6.19 -9.22
CA GLY A 55 19.15 5.12 -8.88
C GLY A 55 19.24 4.89 -7.36
N LYS A 56 20.21 4.08 -6.95
CA LYS A 56 20.49 3.75 -5.55
C LYS A 56 21.88 4.23 -5.15
N SER A 57 21.94 5.02 -4.09
CA SER A 57 23.19 5.40 -3.43
C SER A 57 23.54 4.42 -2.30
N MET A 58 24.77 3.90 -2.28
CA MET A 58 25.29 3.00 -1.25
C MET A 58 26.49 3.63 -0.56
N HIS A 59 26.42 3.76 0.76
CA HIS A 59 27.41 4.49 1.57
C HIS A 59 28.26 3.57 2.47
N ASP A 60 27.95 2.28 2.51
CA ASP A 60 28.59 1.28 3.38
C ASP A 60 29.73 0.51 2.68
N GLN A 61 29.79 0.58 1.35
CA GLN A 61 30.79 -0.14 0.55
C GLN A 61 32.20 0.49 0.59
N HIS A 62 32.32 1.75 1.04
CA HIS A 62 33.61 2.42 1.21
C HIS A 62 33.56 3.47 2.32
N VAL A 63 34.69 3.66 2.99
CA VAL A 63 34.79 4.52 4.19
C VAL A 63 34.53 6.00 3.88
N THR A 64 34.85 6.46 2.66
CA THR A 64 34.80 7.88 2.29
C THR A 64 34.10 8.17 0.96
N MET A 65 33.58 7.15 0.27
CA MET A 65 32.98 7.30 -1.06
C MET A 65 31.60 6.65 -1.07
N SER A 66 30.72 7.17 -1.91
CA SER A 66 29.42 6.58 -2.17
C SER A 66 29.45 5.91 -3.54
N TYR A 67 28.89 4.71 -3.62
CA TYR A 67 28.67 4.01 -4.89
C TYR A 67 27.27 4.32 -5.37
N VAL A 68 27.14 4.59 -6.66
CA VAL A 68 25.85 4.84 -7.31
C VAL A 68 25.57 3.68 -8.24
N ASP A 69 24.48 2.97 -7.99
CA ASP A 69 23.92 1.96 -8.87
C ASP A 69 22.71 2.55 -9.62
N LEU A 70 22.81 2.63 -10.94
CA LEU A 70 21.78 3.21 -11.81
C LEU A 70 20.85 2.17 -12.43
N ASN A 71 20.94 0.88 -12.06
CA ASN A 71 20.10 -0.19 -12.62
C ASN A 71 18.59 0.08 -12.48
N ARG A 72 18.18 0.82 -11.45
CA ARG A 72 16.78 1.20 -11.18
C ARG A 72 16.37 2.55 -11.79
N SER A 73 17.33 3.36 -12.21
CA SER A 73 17.06 4.71 -12.75
C SER A 73 16.15 4.62 -13.98
N GLY A 74 15.06 5.39 -13.98
CA GLY A 74 14.11 5.43 -15.09
C GLY A 74 13.03 4.35 -15.07
N VAL A 75 13.03 3.44 -14.08
CA VAL A 75 11.91 2.51 -13.87
C VAL A 75 10.63 3.31 -13.62
N ALA A 76 9.53 2.89 -14.24
CA ALA A 76 8.25 3.56 -14.11
C ALA A 76 7.64 3.32 -12.71
N LEU A 77 7.11 4.38 -12.12
CA LEU A 77 6.42 4.37 -10.84
C LEU A 77 5.02 4.97 -10.98
N MET A 78 4.13 4.51 -10.12
CA MET A 78 2.85 5.16 -9.84
C MET A 78 2.93 5.77 -8.44
N GLU A 79 2.85 7.09 -8.34
CA GLU A 79 2.70 7.77 -7.06
C GLU A 79 1.21 7.97 -6.79
N ILE A 80 0.70 7.33 -5.73
CA ILE A 80 -0.70 7.44 -5.30
C ILE A 80 -0.73 8.32 -4.06
N VAL A 81 -1.38 9.48 -4.16
CA VAL A 81 -1.50 10.42 -3.05
C VAL A 81 -2.89 10.32 -2.45
N SER A 82 -2.97 10.00 -1.17
CA SER A 82 -4.24 10.01 -0.42
C SER A 82 -4.58 11.40 0.08
N LYS A 83 -5.88 11.66 0.23
CA LYS A 83 -6.40 12.77 1.05
C LYS A 83 -6.12 12.49 2.53
N PRO A 84 -6.03 13.52 3.39
CA PRO A 84 -5.76 13.35 4.81
C PRO A 84 -7.02 12.89 5.57
N ASP A 85 -7.57 11.73 5.19
CA ASP A 85 -8.83 11.20 5.72
C ASP A 85 -8.62 10.22 6.88
N MET A 86 -7.49 9.51 6.87
CA MET A 86 -7.12 8.56 7.93
C MET A 86 -6.92 9.26 9.29
N ARG A 87 -7.35 8.62 10.37
CA ARG A 87 -7.36 9.14 11.75
C ARG A 87 -6.60 8.29 12.74
N SER A 88 -6.16 7.09 12.35
CA SER A 88 -5.41 6.18 13.21
C SER A 88 -4.31 5.42 12.46
N ALA A 89 -3.34 4.89 13.22
CA ALA A 89 -2.33 3.99 12.68
C ALA A 89 -2.95 2.71 12.09
N ASP A 90 -4.05 2.22 12.65
CA ASP A 90 -4.76 1.04 12.15
C ASP A 90 -5.41 1.29 10.79
N GLU A 91 -6.06 2.44 10.61
CA GLU A 91 -6.58 2.87 9.31
C GLU A 91 -5.49 3.00 8.26
N ALA A 92 -4.35 3.60 8.60
CA ALA A 92 -3.23 3.74 7.68
C ALA A 92 -2.64 2.40 7.25
N LYS A 93 -2.50 1.46 8.19
CA LYS A 93 -2.07 0.08 7.88
C LYS A 93 -3.08 -0.61 6.97
N ALA A 94 -4.37 -0.48 7.27
CA ALA A 94 -5.44 -1.10 6.49
C ALA A 94 -5.49 -0.50 5.07
N TYR A 95 -5.33 0.81 4.92
CA TYR A 95 -5.28 1.49 3.63
C TYR A 95 -4.12 1.01 2.75
N VAL A 96 -2.90 0.97 3.30
CA VAL A 96 -1.73 0.49 2.54
C VAL A 96 -1.87 -1.00 2.19
N THR A 97 -2.40 -1.80 3.11
CA THR A 97 -2.73 -3.22 2.84
C THR A 97 -3.74 -3.34 1.70
N LYS A 98 -4.79 -2.51 1.72
CA LYS A 98 -5.84 -2.51 0.70
C LYS A 98 -5.32 -2.14 -0.68
N LEU A 99 -4.53 -1.05 -0.77
CA LEU A 99 -3.85 -0.66 -2.01
C LEU A 99 -2.96 -1.78 -2.54
N ARG A 100 -2.16 -2.40 -1.65
CA ARG A 100 -1.31 -3.54 -2.00
C ARG A 100 -2.13 -4.67 -2.60
N THR A 101 -3.26 -5.03 -2.00
CA THR A 101 -4.15 -6.06 -2.53
C THR A 101 -4.70 -5.67 -3.91
N ILE A 102 -5.15 -4.42 -4.09
CA ILE A 102 -5.66 -3.93 -5.38
C ILE A 102 -4.61 -4.06 -6.49
N VAL A 103 -3.40 -3.53 -6.29
CA VAL A 103 -2.35 -3.55 -7.34
C VAL A 103 -1.88 -4.97 -7.67
N ARG A 104 -1.90 -5.88 -6.70
CA ARG A 104 -1.61 -7.31 -6.93
C ARG A 104 -2.72 -8.01 -7.71
N TYR A 105 -3.99 -7.66 -7.46
CA TYR A 105 -5.12 -8.20 -8.23
C TYR A 105 -5.09 -7.75 -9.70
N LEU A 106 -4.74 -6.48 -9.90
CA LEU A 106 -4.51 -5.88 -11.22
C LEU A 106 -3.27 -6.46 -11.92
N GLY A 107 -2.31 -7.01 -11.16
CA GLY A 107 -1.06 -7.53 -11.71
C GLY A 107 -0.07 -6.44 -12.14
N THR A 108 -0.26 -5.21 -11.66
CA THR A 108 0.56 -4.04 -12.05
C THR A 108 1.76 -3.82 -11.13
N CYS A 109 1.74 -4.38 -9.92
CA CYS A 109 2.83 -4.33 -8.95
C CYS A 109 2.74 -5.55 -8.02
N ASP A 110 3.89 -6.16 -7.67
CA ASP A 110 3.94 -7.26 -6.70
C ASP A 110 3.65 -6.81 -5.24
N GLY A 111 3.76 -5.50 -4.98
CA GLY A 111 3.45 -4.89 -3.69
C GLY A 111 4.40 -5.27 -2.55
N ASN A 112 5.59 -5.78 -2.86
CA ASN A 112 6.61 -6.14 -1.88
C ASN A 112 7.38 -4.93 -1.36
N MET A 113 7.09 -4.54 -0.11
CA MET A 113 7.76 -3.39 0.50
C MET A 113 9.22 -3.69 0.89
N ASP A 114 9.56 -4.95 1.20
CA ASP A 114 10.92 -5.34 1.60
C ASP A 114 11.88 -5.27 0.40
N GLU A 115 11.39 -5.63 -0.79
CA GLU A 115 12.12 -5.50 -2.06
C GLU A 115 12.05 -4.08 -2.66
N GLY A 116 11.21 -3.22 -2.09
CA GLY A 116 11.10 -1.80 -2.46
C GLY A 116 10.30 -1.53 -3.74
N SER A 117 9.45 -2.46 -4.16
CA SER A 117 8.49 -2.27 -5.25
C SER A 117 7.27 -1.44 -4.81
N MET A 118 6.98 -1.41 -3.51
CA MET A 118 6.01 -0.51 -2.89
C MET A 118 6.69 0.27 -1.75
N ARG A 119 6.55 1.59 -1.77
CA ARG A 119 7.11 2.51 -0.77
C ARG A 119 6.00 3.40 -0.23
N ALA A 120 6.16 3.88 0.99
CA ALA A 120 5.26 4.86 1.57
C ALA A 120 6.02 5.92 2.36
N ASP A 121 5.67 7.17 2.10
CA ASP A 121 5.98 8.30 2.96
C ASP A 121 4.73 8.68 3.73
N VAL A 122 4.88 8.95 5.02
CA VAL A 122 3.75 9.11 5.95
C VAL A 122 3.65 10.54 6.43
N ASN A 123 2.53 11.18 6.20
CA ASN A 123 2.27 12.56 6.61
C ASN A 123 1.40 12.58 7.88
N VAL A 124 1.95 13.09 8.98
CA VAL A 124 1.28 13.08 10.30
C VAL A 124 1.13 14.50 10.83
N SER A 125 -0.08 14.85 11.24
CA SER A 125 -0.37 16.01 12.07
C SER A 125 -1.39 15.63 13.13
N VAL A 126 -1.30 16.23 14.32
CA VAL A 126 -2.30 16.06 15.39
C VAL A 126 -3.17 17.30 15.50
N ARG A 127 -4.40 17.12 15.97
CA ARG A 127 -5.35 18.21 16.22
C ARG A 127 -6.24 17.90 17.41
N LYS A 128 -6.81 18.94 18.02
CA LYS A 128 -7.92 18.77 18.95
C LYS A 128 -9.16 18.23 18.21
N PRO A 129 -10.02 17.44 18.86
CA PRO A 129 -11.27 16.99 18.24
C PRO A 129 -12.08 18.16 17.67
N GLY A 130 -12.48 18.06 16.40
CA GLY A 130 -13.20 19.11 15.69
C GLY A 130 -12.38 20.34 15.26
N GLY A 131 -11.08 20.37 15.55
CA GLY A 131 -10.18 21.46 15.15
C GLY A 131 -9.68 21.37 13.70
N GLU A 132 -8.96 22.39 13.28
CA GLU A 132 -8.23 22.40 12.01
C GLU A 132 -7.04 21.42 12.03
N PHE A 133 -6.53 21.04 10.86
CA PHE A 133 -5.33 20.21 10.76
C PHE A 133 -4.11 20.96 11.31
N GLY A 134 -3.29 20.26 12.11
CA GLY A 134 -2.07 20.83 12.68
C GLY A 134 -0.92 20.89 11.68
N THR A 135 0.23 21.39 12.13
CA THR A 135 1.46 21.38 11.33
C THR A 135 1.87 19.94 11.01
N ARG A 136 2.11 19.67 9.73
CA ARG A 136 2.47 18.35 9.21
C ARG A 136 3.96 18.05 9.43
N CYS A 137 4.26 16.86 9.91
CA CYS A 137 5.57 16.23 9.77
C CYS A 137 5.48 15.09 8.75
N GLU A 138 6.48 14.97 7.89
CA GLU A 138 6.56 13.91 6.89
C GLU A 138 7.63 12.89 7.32
N ILE A 139 7.26 11.62 7.44
CA ILE A 139 8.16 10.53 7.79
C ILE A 139 8.48 9.76 6.50
N LYS A 140 9.73 9.84 6.06
CA LYS A 140 10.18 9.22 4.80
C LYS A 140 10.71 7.81 4.98
N ASN A 141 10.67 7.05 3.88
CA ASN A 141 11.30 5.73 3.73
C ASN A 141 10.77 4.69 4.73
N VAL A 142 9.46 4.58 4.87
CA VAL A 142 8.85 3.57 5.75
C VAL A 142 8.54 2.30 4.94
N ASN A 143 9.43 1.31 5.04
CA ASN A 143 9.44 0.13 4.17
C ASN A 143 8.63 -1.07 4.68
N SER A 144 7.76 -0.90 5.69
CA SER A 144 6.81 -1.96 6.05
C SER A 144 5.53 -1.40 6.65
N ILE A 145 4.42 -2.10 6.46
CA ILE A 145 3.12 -1.77 7.04
C ILE A 145 3.20 -1.68 8.57
N ARG A 146 3.97 -2.59 9.19
CA ARG A 146 4.19 -2.54 10.65
C ARG A 146 4.92 -1.26 11.07
N PHE A 147 5.96 -0.87 10.34
CA PHE A 147 6.73 0.34 10.63
C PHE A 147 5.92 1.61 10.37
N ILE A 148 5.01 1.60 9.39
CA ILE A 148 4.07 2.72 9.18
C ILE A 148 3.25 2.95 10.45
N GLY A 149 2.62 1.91 10.99
CA GLY A 149 1.83 2.04 12.22
C GLY A 149 2.66 2.54 13.41
N GLN A 150 3.85 1.97 13.62
CA GLN A 150 4.75 2.37 14.72
C GLN A 150 5.23 3.83 14.58
N ALA A 151 5.57 4.25 13.36
CA ALA A 151 6.03 5.60 13.08
C ALA A 151 4.91 6.64 13.31
N ILE A 152 3.68 6.33 12.90
CA ILE A 152 2.50 7.17 13.14
C ILE A 152 2.26 7.33 14.63
N ASP A 153 2.19 6.23 15.38
CA ASP A 153 1.92 6.26 16.81
C ASP A 153 2.98 7.03 17.59
N TYR A 154 4.25 6.83 17.25
CA TYR A 154 5.35 7.56 17.87
C TYR A 154 5.27 9.05 17.56
N GLU A 155 5.10 9.42 16.29
CA GLU A 155 5.06 10.81 15.87
C GLU A 155 3.85 11.55 16.44
N ALA A 156 2.67 10.92 16.47
CA ALA A 156 1.49 11.49 17.09
C ALA A 156 1.72 11.79 18.59
N ARG A 157 2.28 10.83 19.34
CA ARG A 157 2.60 11.02 20.77
C ARG A 157 3.64 12.12 20.98
N ARG A 158 4.68 12.17 20.15
CA ARG A 158 5.68 13.23 20.16
C ARG A 158 5.04 14.60 19.95
N GLN A 159 4.21 14.75 18.92
CA GLN A 159 3.56 16.02 18.63
C GLN A 159 2.62 16.45 19.76
N ILE A 160 1.85 15.52 20.32
CA ILE A 160 0.97 15.78 21.47
C ILE A 160 1.78 16.29 22.66
N ALA A 161 2.86 15.60 23.04
CA ALA A 161 3.69 16.00 24.17
C ALA A 161 4.26 17.42 24.02
N ILE A 162 4.79 17.76 22.83
CA ILE A 162 5.32 19.10 22.55
C ILE A 162 4.22 20.17 22.68
N LEU A 163 3.01 19.90 22.17
CA LEU A 163 1.89 20.84 22.24
C LEU A 163 1.33 20.99 23.65
N GLU A 164 1.28 19.91 24.43
CA GLU A 164 0.83 19.92 25.83
C GLU A 164 1.81 20.66 26.74
N ASP A 165 3.12 20.61 26.43
CA ASP A 165 4.16 21.39 27.10
C ASP A 165 4.17 22.88 26.69
N GLY A 166 3.22 23.32 25.85
CA GLY A 166 3.09 24.70 25.38
C GLY A 166 4.03 25.07 24.22
N GLY A 167 4.69 24.07 23.63
CA GLY A 167 5.53 24.21 22.45
C GLY A 167 4.75 24.34 21.15
N LYS A 168 5.46 24.27 20.03
CA LYS A 168 4.90 24.28 18.67
C LYS A 168 5.55 23.21 17.83
N ILE A 169 4.82 22.69 16.85
CA ILE A 169 5.34 21.74 15.87
C ILE A 169 5.89 22.52 14.68
N ASP A 170 7.16 22.31 14.39
CA ASP A 170 7.80 22.75 13.16
C ASP A 170 7.54 21.73 12.05
N GLN A 171 7.36 22.23 10.83
CA GLN A 171 7.25 21.36 9.66
C GLN A 171 8.62 20.77 9.33
N GLU A 172 8.72 19.45 9.42
CA GLU A 172 9.98 18.72 9.26
C GLU A 172 9.78 17.44 8.45
N THR A 173 10.83 17.08 7.71
CA THR A 173 11.02 15.73 7.19
C THR A 173 11.80 14.91 8.21
N ARG A 174 11.27 13.74 8.55
CA ARG A 174 11.75 12.84 9.60
C ARG A 174 12.02 11.45 9.01
N LEU A 175 12.83 10.67 9.69
CA LEU A 175 13.07 9.25 9.38
C LEU A 175 12.62 8.40 10.57
N PHE A 176 12.22 7.16 10.31
CA PHE A 176 11.91 6.19 11.35
C PHE A 176 13.11 5.25 11.61
N ASP A 177 13.56 5.17 12.85
CA ASP A 177 14.56 4.19 13.30
C ASP A 177 13.83 2.95 13.84
N ALA A 178 13.78 1.89 13.05
CA ALA A 178 13.10 0.65 13.40
C ALA A 178 13.73 -0.10 14.59
N ALA A 179 15.02 0.11 14.88
CA ALA A 179 15.70 -0.55 15.99
C ALA A 179 15.32 0.11 17.33
N LYS A 180 15.12 1.42 17.33
CA LYS A 180 14.71 2.18 18.52
C LYS A 180 13.19 2.37 18.63
N GLY A 181 12.48 2.27 17.51
CA GLY A 181 11.05 2.57 17.44
C GLY A 181 10.74 4.07 17.54
N GLU A 182 11.63 4.93 17.02
CA GLU A 182 11.56 6.38 17.20
C GLU A 182 11.67 7.13 15.86
N THR A 183 11.03 8.31 15.76
CA THR A 183 11.26 9.23 14.64
C THR A 183 12.41 10.18 14.97
N ARG A 184 13.30 10.40 14.00
CA ARG A 184 14.41 11.37 14.08
C ARG A 184 14.26 12.43 13.00
N SER A 185 14.52 13.69 13.36
CA SER A 185 14.56 14.78 12.38
C SER A 185 15.75 14.56 11.44
N MET A 186 15.54 14.74 10.13
CA MET A 186 16.67 14.93 9.22
C MET A 186 17.25 16.33 9.44
N ARG A 187 18.55 16.49 9.23
CA ARG A 187 19.29 17.73 9.47
C ARG A 187 18.48 18.95 8.98
N SER A 188 18.14 19.87 9.88
CA SER A 188 17.31 21.03 9.56
C SER A 188 17.97 21.89 8.49
N LYS A 189 17.17 22.35 7.51
CA LYS A 189 17.53 23.23 6.39
C LYS A 189 18.07 22.53 5.14
N GLU A 190 17.21 21.73 4.53
CA GLU A 190 16.99 21.94 3.10
C GLU A 190 15.67 22.71 3.02
N GLU A 191 15.74 23.99 2.62
CA GLU A 191 14.55 24.79 2.28
C GLU A 191 13.68 23.97 1.32
N ALA A 192 12.35 24.13 1.34
CA ALA A 192 11.50 23.50 0.34
C ALA A 192 12.03 23.88 -1.04
N HIS A 193 12.81 22.98 -1.65
CA HIS A 193 13.60 23.33 -2.83
C HIS A 193 12.61 23.69 -3.92
N ASP A 194 12.80 24.85 -4.53
CA ASP A 194 12.06 25.19 -5.74
C ASP A 194 12.46 24.18 -6.83
N TYR A 195 11.64 23.14 -6.97
CA TYR A 195 11.83 22.07 -7.95
C TYR A 195 11.70 22.59 -9.38
N ARG A 196 11.30 23.86 -9.59
CA ARG A 196 11.21 24.54 -10.88
C ARG A 196 10.41 23.70 -11.88
N TYR A 197 9.18 23.31 -11.52
CA TYR A 197 8.34 22.48 -12.39
C TYR A 197 7.99 23.22 -13.68
N PHE A 198 8.18 22.54 -14.82
CA PHE A 198 7.72 22.97 -16.13
C PHE A 198 7.40 21.74 -16.99
N PRO A 199 6.57 21.85 -18.04
CA PRO A 199 6.34 20.75 -18.97
C PRO A 199 7.65 20.34 -19.63
N ASP A 200 7.93 19.04 -19.65
CA ASP A 200 9.11 18.49 -20.31
C ASP A 200 9.03 18.78 -21.82
N PRO A 201 9.98 19.52 -22.42
CA PRO A 201 9.94 19.90 -23.83
C PRO A 201 10.21 18.72 -24.78
N ASP A 202 10.77 17.63 -24.26
CA ASP A 202 11.07 16.43 -25.04
C ASP A 202 9.86 15.48 -25.12
N LEU A 203 8.83 15.72 -24.31
CA LEU A 203 7.60 14.91 -24.25
C LEU A 203 6.38 15.73 -24.63
N LEU A 204 5.62 15.25 -25.61
CA LEU A 204 4.30 15.80 -25.93
C LEU A 204 3.30 15.49 -24.80
N PRO A 205 2.23 16.30 -24.65
CA PRO A 205 1.14 15.98 -23.75
C PRO A 205 0.58 14.57 -24.02
N LEU A 206 0.31 13.84 -22.93
CA LEU A 206 -0.28 12.52 -22.99
C LEU A 206 -1.80 12.67 -23.09
N GLU A 207 -2.37 12.23 -24.22
CA GLU A 207 -3.80 12.30 -24.49
C GLU A 207 -4.39 10.90 -24.63
N PHE A 208 -5.48 10.66 -23.91
CA PHE A 208 -6.29 9.44 -24.02
C PHE A 208 -7.69 9.81 -24.49
N ASP A 209 -8.24 9.05 -25.44
CA ASP A 209 -9.65 9.16 -25.76
C ASP A 209 -10.50 8.29 -24.81
N GLN A 210 -11.80 8.57 -24.74
CA GLN A 210 -12.71 7.82 -23.89
C GLN A 210 -12.81 6.35 -24.32
N ALA A 211 -12.64 6.06 -25.62
CA ALA A 211 -12.71 4.70 -26.14
C ALA A 211 -11.59 3.82 -25.59
N TYR A 212 -10.39 4.37 -25.41
CA TYR A 212 -9.26 3.70 -24.78
C TYR A 212 -9.58 3.37 -23.30
N VAL A 213 -10.13 4.33 -22.55
CA VAL A 213 -10.51 4.12 -21.14
C VAL A 213 -11.60 3.06 -21.02
N ASP A 214 -12.63 3.11 -21.87
CA ASP A 214 -13.73 2.15 -21.88
C ASP A 214 -13.27 0.74 -22.26
N ALA A 215 -12.23 0.61 -23.09
CA ALA A 215 -11.62 -0.68 -23.41
C ALA A 215 -10.89 -1.27 -22.20
N LEU A 216 -10.06 -0.46 -21.51
CA LEU A 216 -9.39 -0.88 -20.27
C LEU A 216 -10.39 -1.31 -19.20
N ALA A 217 -11.49 -0.57 -19.04
CA ALA A 217 -12.53 -0.89 -18.06
C ALA A 217 -13.16 -2.27 -18.28
N LYS A 218 -13.23 -2.76 -19.53
CA LYS A 218 -13.76 -4.10 -19.86
C LYS A 218 -12.77 -5.23 -19.58
N GLU A 219 -11.48 -4.92 -19.57
CA GLU A 219 -10.40 -5.88 -19.31
C GLU A 219 -10.02 -5.96 -17.82
N LEU A 220 -10.57 -5.08 -16.99
CA LEU A 220 -10.33 -5.08 -15.55
C LEU A 220 -10.73 -6.43 -14.94
N PRO A 221 -9.83 -7.07 -14.18
CA PRO A 221 -10.19 -8.25 -13.42
C PRO A 221 -11.18 -7.88 -12.31
N GLU A 222 -11.95 -8.87 -11.85
CA GLU A 222 -12.78 -8.71 -10.66
C GLU A 222 -11.91 -8.30 -9.47
N LEU A 223 -12.20 -7.13 -8.90
CA LEU A 223 -11.44 -6.56 -7.79
C LEU A 223 -11.80 -7.23 -6.45
N PRO A 224 -10.96 -7.08 -5.41
CA PRO A 224 -11.14 -7.79 -4.15
C PRO A 224 -12.48 -7.54 -3.46
N ASP A 225 -13.04 -6.33 -3.53
CA ASP A 225 -14.33 -6.01 -2.86
C ASP A 225 -15.51 -6.64 -3.59
N ASP A 226 -15.56 -6.50 -4.90
CA ASP A 226 -16.59 -7.14 -5.73
C ASP A 226 -16.54 -8.65 -5.56
N LYS A 227 -15.32 -9.22 -5.54
CA LYS A 227 -15.13 -10.64 -5.27
C LYS A 227 -15.61 -11.01 -3.86
N LYS A 228 -15.23 -10.25 -2.82
CA LYS A 228 -15.67 -10.50 -1.43
C LYS A 228 -17.19 -10.49 -1.34
N ALA A 229 -17.84 -9.47 -1.89
CA ALA A 229 -19.30 -9.34 -1.91
C ALA A 229 -19.95 -10.52 -2.65
N ARG A 230 -19.41 -10.92 -3.81
CA ARG A 230 -19.90 -12.08 -4.55
C ARG A 230 -19.75 -13.38 -3.78
N LEU A 231 -18.60 -13.63 -3.14
CA LEU A 231 -18.38 -14.86 -2.35
C LEU A 231 -19.35 -14.94 -1.16
N ILE A 232 -19.61 -13.82 -0.48
CA ILE A 232 -20.61 -13.75 0.60
C ILE A 232 -22.00 -14.09 0.05
N ALA A 233 -22.43 -13.42 -1.03
CA ALA A 233 -23.77 -13.56 -1.57
C ALA A 233 -24.03 -14.95 -2.19
N SER A 234 -23.06 -15.50 -2.92
CA SER A 234 -23.22 -16.75 -3.69
C SER A 234 -22.92 -18.02 -2.89
N LEU A 235 -21.99 -17.96 -1.93
CA LEU A 235 -21.52 -19.11 -1.16
C LEU A 235 -21.92 -19.03 0.34
N GLY A 236 -22.59 -17.96 0.75
CA GLY A 236 -23.06 -17.76 2.12
C GLY A 236 -21.95 -17.61 3.14
N LEU A 237 -20.75 -17.18 2.72
CA LEU A 237 -19.60 -17.01 3.60
C LEU A 237 -19.80 -15.86 4.60
N SER A 238 -19.13 -15.95 5.74
CA SER A 238 -19.03 -14.80 6.64
C SER A 238 -18.14 -13.71 6.01
N ALA A 239 -18.33 -12.46 6.42
CA ALA A 239 -17.47 -11.36 5.97
C ALA A 239 -16.00 -11.57 6.33
N TYR A 240 -15.75 -12.21 7.48
CA TYR A 240 -14.42 -12.59 7.94
C TYR A 240 -13.78 -13.63 7.02
N ASP A 241 -14.45 -14.77 6.76
CA ASP A 241 -13.91 -15.82 5.90
C ASP A 241 -13.65 -15.30 4.48
N ALA A 242 -14.61 -14.55 3.93
CA ALA A 242 -14.46 -13.94 2.61
C ALA A 242 -13.25 -12.99 2.56
N SER A 243 -13.02 -12.18 3.60
CA SER A 243 -11.86 -11.27 3.68
C SER A 243 -10.52 -11.99 3.62
N ILE A 244 -10.41 -13.17 4.26
CA ILE A 244 -9.21 -14.00 4.21
C ILE A 244 -9.03 -14.57 2.79
N LEU A 245 -10.10 -15.09 2.21
CA LEU A 245 -10.04 -15.74 0.89
C LEU A 245 -9.70 -14.75 -0.24
N VAL A 246 -10.15 -13.50 -0.14
CA VAL A 246 -9.82 -12.46 -1.14
C VAL A 246 -8.52 -11.70 -0.84
N SER A 247 -7.83 -12.01 0.26
CA SER A 247 -6.62 -11.28 0.68
C SER A 247 -5.51 -11.30 -0.38
N GLU A 248 -5.41 -12.40 -1.14
CA GLU A 248 -4.55 -12.53 -2.30
C GLU A 248 -5.29 -13.25 -3.43
N LYS A 249 -5.03 -12.82 -4.67
CA LYS A 249 -5.67 -13.39 -5.87
C LYS A 249 -5.43 -14.90 -6.01
N PRO A 250 -4.21 -15.44 -5.80
CA PRO A 250 -3.99 -16.88 -5.87
C PRO A 250 -4.79 -17.69 -4.83
N ILE A 251 -5.05 -17.12 -3.64
CA ILE A 251 -5.88 -17.77 -2.61
C ILE A 251 -7.32 -17.84 -3.08
N ALA A 252 -7.85 -16.72 -3.60
CA ALA A 252 -9.20 -16.67 -4.15
C ALA A 252 -9.37 -17.66 -5.30
N ASP A 253 -8.46 -17.66 -6.27
CA ASP A 253 -8.50 -18.55 -7.42
C ASP A 253 -8.41 -20.04 -7.02
N TYR A 254 -7.62 -20.37 -6.00
CA TYR A 254 -7.55 -21.71 -5.44
C TYR A 254 -8.89 -22.10 -4.80
N PHE A 255 -9.44 -21.23 -3.94
CA PHE A 255 -10.69 -21.47 -3.23
C PHE A 255 -11.88 -21.66 -4.18
N GLU A 256 -12.01 -20.82 -5.21
CA GLU A 256 -13.13 -20.93 -6.16
C GLU A 256 -13.14 -22.29 -6.88
N LYS A 257 -11.95 -22.84 -7.19
CA LYS A 257 -11.83 -24.19 -7.75
C LYS A 257 -12.23 -25.28 -6.76
N VAL A 258 -11.85 -25.15 -5.49
CA VAL A 258 -12.27 -26.09 -4.42
C VAL A 258 -13.78 -26.03 -4.21
N ALA A 259 -14.35 -24.83 -4.13
CA ALA A 259 -15.76 -24.60 -3.85
C ALA A 259 -16.69 -24.97 -5.02
N ALA A 260 -16.16 -25.13 -6.24
CA ALA A 260 -16.94 -25.48 -7.42
C ALA A 260 -17.76 -26.77 -7.21
N GLY A 261 -19.10 -26.63 -7.17
CA GLY A 261 -20.02 -27.74 -6.96
C GLY A 261 -20.10 -28.26 -5.51
N ARG A 262 -19.49 -27.56 -4.54
CA ARG A 262 -19.41 -27.97 -3.13
C ARG A 262 -20.09 -26.97 -2.20
N ASP A 263 -20.21 -27.34 -0.93
CA ASP A 263 -20.65 -26.43 0.12
C ASP A 263 -19.57 -25.37 0.36
N GLY A 264 -19.89 -24.10 0.10
CA GLY A 264 -18.93 -23.01 0.16
C GLY A 264 -18.33 -22.80 1.55
N LYS A 265 -19.12 -22.97 2.62
CA LYS A 265 -18.65 -22.80 4.00
C LYS A 265 -17.68 -23.91 4.40
N LEU A 266 -17.98 -25.15 4.01
CA LEU A 266 -17.09 -26.28 4.24
C LEU A 266 -15.77 -26.10 3.48
N ALA A 267 -15.85 -25.73 2.19
CA ALA A 267 -14.65 -25.45 1.39
C ALA A 267 -13.81 -24.31 2.00
N ALA A 268 -14.46 -23.23 2.44
CA ALA A 268 -13.78 -22.09 3.06
C ALA A 268 -13.07 -22.50 4.34
N ASN A 269 -13.72 -23.30 5.19
CA ASN A 269 -13.14 -23.81 6.43
C ASN A 269 -11.87 -24.64 6.16
N TRP A 270 -11.92 -25.58 5.22
CA TRP A 270 -10.76 -26.40 4.83
C TRP A 270 -9.62 -25.58 4.22
N VAL A 271 -9.94 -24.59 3.39
CA VAL A 271 -8.91 -23.72 2.80
C VAL A 271 -8.27 -22.85 3.90
N ILE A 272 -9.08 -22.20 4.74
CA ILE A 272 -8.59 -21.23 5.73
C ILE A 272 -7.86 -21.92 6.88
N ASN A 273 -8.49 -22.88 7.55
CA ASN A 273 -7.99 -23.43 8.80
C ASN A 273 -6.96 -24.54 8.59
N ASP A 274 -7.17 -25.40 7.59
CA ASP A 274 -6.27 -26.53 7.33
C ASP A 274 -5.18 -26.14 6.33
N LEU A 275 -5.54 -25.80 5.09
CA LEU A 275 -4.55 -25.59 4.03
C LEU A 275 -3.65 -24.37 4.33
N LEU A 276 -4.22 -23.17 4.46
CA LEU A 276 -3.44 -21.95 4.72
C LEU A 276 -2.69 -22.05 6.05
N GLY A 277 -3.31 -22.66 7.07
CA GLY A 277 -2.66 -22.93 8.36
C GLY A 277 -1.41 -23.81 8.24
N GLN A 278 -1.46 -24.87 7.44
CA GLN A 278 -0.32 -25.76 7.21
C GLN A 278 0.74 -25.15 6.30
N LEU A 279 0.34 -24.42 5.26
CA LEU A 279 1.26 -23.70 4.38
C LEU A 279 2.09 -22.67 5.16
N ASN A 280 1.44 -21.90 6.03
CA ASN A 280 2.12 -20.95 6.91
C ASN A 280 3.15 -21.66 7.81
N LYS A 281 2.78 -22.78 8.46
CA LYS A 281 3.72 -23.59 9.27
C LYS A 281 4.91 -24.12 8.45
N ALA A 282 4.70 -24.42 7.18
CA ALA A 282 5.74 -24.89 6.26
C ALA A 282 6.52 -23.76 5.58
N GLY A 283 6.17 -22.48 5.82
CA GLY A 283 6.77 -21.33 5.15
C GLY A 283 6.52 -21.32 3.63
N LYS A 284 5.37 -21.83 3.19
CA LYS A 284 4.96 -21.87 1.77
C LYS A 284 3.78 -20.95 1.53
N ASP A 285 3.70 -20.43 0.31
CA ASP A 285 2.51 -19.75 -0.20
C ASP A 285 1.53 -20.75 -0.85
N ILE A 286 0.38 -20.24 -1.27
CA ILE A 286 -0.66 -21.03 -1.94
C ILE A 286 -0.26 -21.47 -3.36
N GLU A 287 0.63 -20.72 -4.01
CA GLU A 287 1.12 -21.04 -5.36
C GLU A 287 2.06 -22.25 -5.33
N ASN A 288 2.76 -22.46 -4.22
CA ASN A 288 3.64 -23.60 -3.94
C ASN A 288 2.96 -24.68 -3.09
N ALA A 289 1.62 -24.69 -3.04
CA ALA A 289 0.88 -25.69 -2.29
C ALA A 289 1.10 -27.10 -2.87
N PRO A 290 1.46 -28.10 -2.03
CA PRO A 290 1.66 -29.47 -2.51
C PRO A 290 0.35 -30.20 -2.84
N VAL A 291 -0.79 -29.62 -2.47
CA VAL A 291 -2.13 -30.16 -2.69
C VAL A 291 -2.85 -29.26 -3.70
N SER A 292 -3.25 -29.83 -4.83
CA SER A 292 -4.02 -29.09 -5.84
C SER A 292 -5.46 -28.83 -5.36
N PRO A 293 -6.15 -27.80 -5.92
CA PRO A 293 -7.56 -27.56 -5.60
C PRO A 293 -8.44 -28.78 -5.82
N GLU A 294 -8.16 -29.58 -6.86
CA GLU A 294 -8.91 -30.78 -7.20
C GLU A 294 -8.69 -31.90 -6.17
N GLN A 295 -7.46 -32.04 -5.67
CA GLN A 295 -7.14 -33.01 -4.62
C GLN A 295 -7.83 -32.66 -3.30
N LEU A 296 -7.78 -31.38 -2.90
CA LEU A 296 -8.49 -30.93 -1.69
C LEU A 296 -10.00 -31.10 -1.85
N GLY A 297 -10.54 -30.76 -3.02
CA GLY A 297 -11.94 -30.99 -3.35
C GLY A 297 -12.34 -32.47 -3.22
N ALA A 298 -11.53 -33.39 -3.75
CA ALA A 298 -11.77 -34.83 -3.63
C ALA A 298 -11.74 -35.31 -2.17
N VAL A 299 -10.86 -34.77 -1.33
CA VAL A 299 -10.85 -35.06 0.11
C VAL A 299 -12.14 -34.60 0.78
N ILE A 300 -12.61 -33.39 0.47
CA ILE A 300 -13.88 -32.85 1.01
C ILE A 300 -15.06 -33.73 0.60
N ASP A 301 -15.07 -34.23 -0.63
CA ASP A 301 -16.14 -35.09 -1.14
C ASP A 301 -16.20 -36.46 -0.43
N LEU A 302 -15.06 -36.98 0.05
CA LEU A 302 -15.00 -38.25 0.80
C LEU A 302 -15.45 -38.14 2.26
N ILE A 303 -15.55 -36.92 2.80
CA ILE A 303 -16.00 -36.66 4.17
C ILE A 303 -17.54 -36.59 4.24
N LYS A 304 -18.19 -36.34 3.11
CA LYS A 304 -19.65 -36.44 2.94
C LYS A 304 -20.09 -37.89 2.78
#